data_AF-A0A0H5Q0X3-F1
#
_entry.id   AF-A0A0H5Q0X3-F1
#
_cell.length_a   1.000
_cell.length_b   1.000
_cell.length_c   1.000
_cell.angle_alpha   90.00
_cell.angle_beta   90.00
_cell.angle_gamma   90.00
#
_symmetry.space_group_name_H-M   'P 1'
#
loop_
_entity.id
_entity.type
_entity.pdbx_description
1 polymer ?
#
loop_
_entity_poly.entity_id
_entity_poly.type
_entity_poly.pdbx_seq_one_letter_code
_entity_poly.pdbx_strand_id
1 'polypeptide(L)'
;MTELERMLLDRLERIETAHRQQTAALEQQLQQQARSLNELQTACTSALASCGTLCSELQHEFETLRNGVDRSNRATTTALGSLSSSVNDLSKALDALHRAQR
;
A
#
# COMPACT_ATOMS: atom_id res chain seq x y z
N MET A 1 -36.80 -39.41 -51.88
CA MET A 1 -36.55 -39.11 -50.46
C MET A 1 -37.59 -39.81 -49.63
N THR A 2 -37.16 -40.55 -48.62
CA THR A 2 -38.04 -41.25 -47.68
C THR A 2 -38.43 -40.32 -46.52
N GLU A 3 -39.53 -40.61 -45.81
CA GLU A 3 -39.95 -39.81 -44.65
C GLU A 3 -38.90 -39.81 -43.53
N LEU A 4 -38.16 -40.90 -43.38
CA LEU A 4 -37.05 -41.02 -42.43
C LEU A 4 -35.94 -40.02 -42.75
N GLU A 5 -35.53 -39.93 -44.02
CA GLU A 5 -34.50 -38.97 -44.46
C GLU A 5 -34.92 -37.53 -44.15
N ARG A 6 -36.19 -37.19 -44.38
CA ARG A 6 -36.73 -35.86 -44.10
C ARG A 6 -36.73 -35.53 -42.61
N MET A 7 -37.10 -36.50 -41.77
CA MET A 7 -37.11 -36.35 -40.31
C MET A 7 -35.68 -36.22 -39.74
N LEU A 8 -34.72 -36.96 -40.29
CA LEU A 8 -33.32 -36.87 -39.91
C LEU A 8 -32.71 -35.51 -40.29
N LEU A 9 -33.03 -34.98 -41.47
CA LEU A 9 -32.59 -33.65 -41.91
C LEU A 9 -33.11 -32.55 -40.99
N ASP A 10 -34.41 -32.54 -40.67
CA ASP A 10 -35.01 -31.56 -39.75
C ASP A 10 -34.37 -31.64 -38.36
N ARG A 11 -34.09 -32.85 -37.86
CA ARG A 11 -33.42 -33.02 -36.56
C ARG A 11 -31.98 -32.53 -36.59
N LEU A 12 -31.24 -32.77 -37.67
CA LEU A 12 -29.88 -32.26 -37.87
C LEU A 12 -29.87 -30.73 -37.89
N GLU A 13 -30.78 -30.11 -38.64
CA GLU A 13 -30.87 -28.66 -38.75
C GLU A 13 -31.17 -27.99 -37.40
N ARG A 14 -32.05 -28.59 -36.59
CA ARG A 14 -32.33 -28.13 -35.22
C ARG A 14 -31.12 -28.26 -34.32
N ILE A 15 -30.40 -29.39 -34.37
CA ILE A 15 -29.18 -29.60 -33.57
C ILE A 15 -28.11 -28.60 -33.97
N GLU A 16 -27.89 -28.38 -35.26
CA GLU A 16 -26.89 -27.45 -35.75
C GLU A 16 -27.22 -26.01 -35.35
N THR A 17 -28.49 -25.62 -35.45
CA THR A 17 -28.96 -24.31 -35.01
C THR A 17 -28.76 -24.12 -33.51
N ALA A 18 -29.12 -25.12 -32.69
CA ALA A 18 -28.90 -25.07 -31.25
C ALA A 18 -27.40 -24.97 -30.90
N HIS A 19 -26.54 -25.72 -31.58
CA HIS A 19 -25.09 -25.64 -31.39
C HIS A 19 -24.53 -24.27 -31.77
N ARG A 20 -24.96 -23.68 -32.89
CA ARG A 20 -24.53 -22.33 -33.29
C ARG A 20 -24.95 -21.29 -32.24
N GLN A 21 -26.17 -21.37 -31.73
CA GLN A 21 -26.66 -20.47 -30.67
C GLN A 21 -25.86 -20.61 -29.37
N GLN A 22 -25.60 -21.85 -28.94
CA GLN A 22 -24.79 -22.12 -27.74
C GLN A 22 -23.36 -21.61 -27.90
N THR A 23 -22.75 -21.82 -29.08
CA THR A 23 -21.39 -21.35 -29.37
C THR A 23 -21.32 -19.82 -29.30
N ALA A 24 -22.27 -19.13 -29.95
CA ALA A 24 -22.32 -17.67 -29.89
C ALA A 24 -22.53 -17.13 -28.46
N ALA A 25 -23.35 -17.80 -27.66
CA ALA A 25 -23.56 -17.42 -26.26
C ALA A 25 -22.29 -17.61 -25.41
N LEU A 26 -21.57 -18.72 -25.60
CA LEU A 26 -20.30 -18.98 -24.92
C LEU A 26 -19.21 -17.98 -25.34
N GLU A 27 -19.11 -17.64 -26.62
CA GLU A 27 -18.18 -16.61 -27.12
C GLU A 27 -18.47 -15.25 -26.49
N GLN A 28 -19.74 -14.86 -26.39
CA GLN A 28 -20.13 -13.62 -25.70
C GLN A 28 -19.76 -13.65 -24.21
N GLN A 29 -20.02 -14.76 -23.52
CA GLN A 29 -19.62 -14.92 -22.12
C GLN A 29 -18.11 -14.82 -21.94
N LEU A 30 -17.33 -15.46 -22.82
CA LEU A 30 -15.87 -15.45 -22.76
C LEU A 30 -15.31 -14.05 -23.02
N GLN A 31 -15.89 -13.31 -23.98
CA GLN A 31 -15.55 -11.90 -24.20
C GLN A 31 -15.87 -11.03 -22.98
N GLN A 32 -17.01 -11.25 -22.34
CA GLN A 32 -17.39 -10.49 -21.15
C GLN A 32 -16.45 -10.79 -19.98
N GLN A 33 -16.13 -12.07 -19.76
CA GLN A 33 -15.16 -12.49 -18.73
C GLN A 33 -13.77 -11.90 -18.98
N ALA A 34 -13.31 -11.90 -20.24
CA ALA A 34 -12.02 -11.30 -20.60
C ALA A 34 -11.98 -9.80 -20.28
N ARG A 35 -13.07 -9.05 -20.55
CA ARG A 35 -13.17 -7.63 -20.19
C ARG A 35 -13.12 -7.42 -18.68
N SER A 36 -13.92 -8.17 -17.92
CA SER A 36 -13.96 -8.06 -16.46
C SER A 36 -12.62 -8.44 -15.82
N LEU A 37 -11.91 -9.44 -16.34
CA LEU A 37 -10.56 -9.78 -15.89
C LEU A 37 -9.57 -8.65 -16.17
N ASN A 38 -9.64 -8.02 -17.34
CA ASN A 38 -8.76 -6.90 -17.68
C ASN A 38 -9.04 -5.66 -16.80
N GLU A 39 -10.30 -5.37 -16.51
CA GLU A 39 -10.70 -4.31 -15.58
C GLU A 39 -10.15 -4.58 -14.18
N LEU A 40 -10.29 -5.82 -13.68
CA LEU A 40 -9.77 -6.22 -12.38
C LEU A 40 -8.24 -6.13 -12.34
N GLN A 41 -7.55 -6.61 -13.37
CA GLN A 41 -6.09 -6.51 -13.48
C GLN A 41 -5.62 -5.05 -13.46
N THR A 42 -6.33 -4.17 -14.17
CA THR A 42 -6.03 -2.73 -14.20
C THR A 42 -6.22 -2.10 -12.81
N ALA A 43 -7.33 -2.42 -12.13
CA ALA A 43 -7.61 -1.94 -10.79
C ALA A 43 -6.54 -2.43 -9.78
N CYS A 44 -6.19 -3.72 -9.81
CA CYS A 44 -5.15 -4.29 -8.95
C CYS A 44 -3.77 -3.66 -9.20
N THR A 45 -3.40 -3.47 -10.46
CA THR A 45 -2.12 -2.83 -10.83
C THR A 45 -2.06 -1.39 -10.32
N SER A 46 -3.16 -0.64 -10.48
CA SER A 46 -3.26 0.73 -10.00
C SER A 46 -3.17 0.81 -8.48
N ALA A 47 -3.90 -0.07 -7.77
CA ALA A 47 -3.86 -0.15 -6.31
C ALA A 47 -2.47 -0.52 -5.78
N LEU A 48 -1.76 -1.43 -6.46
CA LEU A 48 -0.39 -1.81 -6.10
C LEU A 48 0.57 -0.64 -6.28
N ALA A 49 0.45 0.11 -7.38
CA ALA A 49 1.26 1.31 -7.63
C ALA A 49 1.01 2.38 -6.55
N SER A 50 -0.26 2.66 -6.22
CA SER A 50 -0.62 3.59 -5.14
C SER A 50 -0.06 3.14 -3.79
N CYS A 51 -0.13 1.85 -3.48
CA CYS A 51 0.45 1.29 -2.26
C CYS A 51 1.97 1.51 -2.21
N GLY A 52 2.68 1.27 -3.33
CA GLY A 52 4.12 1.53 -3.43
C GLY A 52 4.49 2.99 -3.17
N THR A 53 3.71 3.93 -3.71
CA THR A 53 3.90 5.36 -3.45
C THR A 53 3.67 5.68 -1.97
N LEU A 54 2.56 5.24 -1.39
CA LEU A 54 2.23 5.49 0.03
C LEU A 54 3.28 4.90 0.97
N CYS A 55 3.78 3.69 0.69
CA CYS A 55 4.85 3.08 1.47
C CYS A 55 6.15 3.89 1.40
N SER A 56 6.49 4.42 0.23
CA SER A 56 7.69 5.25 0.04
C SER A 56 7.58 6.58 0.78
N GLU A 57 6.42 7.24 0.70
CA GLU A 57 6.11 8.46 1.46
C GLU A 57 6.17 8.21 2.97
N LEU A 58 5.53 7.14 3.44
CA LEU A 58 5.55 6.77 4.86
C LEU A 58 6.99 6.52 5.36
N GLN A 59 7.81 5.83 4.56
CA GLN A 59 9.21 5.60 4.88
C GLN A 59 9.98 6.93 4.99
N HIS A 60 9.74 7.87 4.09
CA HIS A 60 10.37 9.19 4.13
C HIS A 60 9.96 10.00 5.36
N GLU A 61 8.67 9.99 5.71
CA GLU A 61 8.15 10.66 6.91
C GLU A 61 8.75 10.06 8.19
N PHE A 62 8.85 8.72 8.28
CA PHE A 62 9.50 8.07 9.41
C PHE A 62 10.98 8.43 9.54
N GLU A 63 11.71 8.50 8.42
CA GLU A 63 13.11 8.90 8.44
C GLU A 63 13.28 10.37 8.87
N THR A 64 12.41 11.25 8.39
CA THR A 64 12.37 12.66 8.81
C THR A 64 12.09 12.79 10.30
N LEU A 65 11.10 12.05 10.81
CA LEU A 65 10.77 12.02 12.23
C LEU A 65 11.94 11.49 13.07
N ARG A 66 12.56 10.37 12.67
CA ARG A 66 13.73 9.81 13.35
C ARG A 66 14.87 10.82 13.45
N ASN A 67 15.18 11.48 12.34
CA ASN A 67 16.22 12.51 12.30
C ASN A 67 15.88 13.71 13.20
N GLY A 68 14.61 14.09 13.27
CA GLY A 68 14.11 15.12 14.18
C GLY A 68 14.29 14.74 15.66
N VAL A 69 13.93 13.51 16.02
CA VAL A 69 14.11 12.96 17.37
C VAL A 69 15.59 12.93 17.74
N ASP A 70 16.47 12.46 16.85
CA ASP A 70 17.91 12.40 17.12
C ASP A 70 18.50 13.80 17.36
N ARG A 71 18.11 14.79 16.54
CA ARG A 71 18.54 16.18 16.72
C ARG A 71 18.05 16.76 18.06
N SER A 72 16.78 16.54 18.38
CA SER A 72 16.17 16.98 19.64
C SER A 72 16.87 16.37 20.85
N ASN A 73 17.17 15.06 20.79
CA ASN A 73 17.85 14.36 21.86
C ASN A 73 19.27 14.91 22.07
N ARG A 74 20.04 15.12 21.00
CA ARG A 74 21.38 15.75 21.09
C ARG A 74 21.34 17.15 21.68
N ALA A 75 20.38 17.96 21.26
CA ALA A 75 20.21 19.32 21.79
C ALA A 75 19.87 19.27 23.29
N THR A 76 18.97 18.37 23.69
CA THR A 76 18.57 18.17 25.09
C THR A 76 19.75 17.69 25.94
N THR A 77 20.51 16.69 25.48
CA THR A 77 21.71 16.21 26.17
C THR A 77 22.75 17.32 26.36
N THR A 78 22.96 18.14 25.33
CA THR A 78 23.89 19.28 25.40
C THR A 78 23.41 20.31 26.42
N ALA A 79 22.13 20.70 26.37
CA ALA A 79 21.55 21.65 27.31
C ALA A 79 21.61 21.13 28.77
N LEU A 80 21.34 19.85 28.98
CA LEU A 80 21.44 19.21 30.29
C LEU A 80 22.89 19.18 30.81
N GLY A 81 23.86 18.89 29.94
CA GLY A 81 25.28 18.96 30.29
C GLY A 81 25.70 20.36 30.71
N SER A 82 25.31 21.38 29.95
CA SER A 82 25.57 22.80 30.30
C SER A 82 24.91 23.19 31.62
N LEU A 83 23.65 22.79 31.84
CA LEU A 83 22.95 23.04 33.10
C LEU A 83 23.65 22.38 34.28
N SER A 84 24.09 21.13 34.11
CA SER A 84 24.84 20.39 35.14
C SER A 84 26.15 21.11 35.49
N SER A 85 26.88 21.62 34.50
CA SER A 85 28.08 22.43 34.73
C SER A 85 27.75 23.70 35.52
N SER A 86 26.74 24.46 35.09
CA SER A 86 26.32 25.70 35.77
C SER A 86 25.89 25.46 37.22
N VAL A 87 25.16 24.37 37.49
CA VAL A 87 24.77 23.98 38.86
C VAL A 87 25.99 23.64 39.70
N ASN A 88 26.97 22.92 39.13
CA ASN A 88 28.22 22.60 39.82
C ASN A 88 29.03 23.86 40.16
N ASP A 89 29.13 24.80 39.22
CA ASP A 89 29.84 26.07 39.43
C ASP A 89 29.15 26.93 40.50
N LEU A 90 27.81 26.98 40.49
CA LEU A 90 27.03 27.65 41.53
C LEU A 90 27.25 27.00 42.90
N SER A 91 27.26 25.66 42.98
CA SER A 91 27.51 24.94 44.23
C SER A 91 28.88 25.29 44.81
N LYS A 92 29.93 25.32 43.96
CA LYS A 92 31.28 25.71 44.39
C LYS A 92 31.34 27.16 44.87
N ALA A 93 30.65 28.06 44.17
CA ALA A 93 30.59 29.47 44.57
C ALA A 93 29.89 29.63 45.93
N LEU A 94 28.81 28.87 46.17
CA LEU A 94 28.09 28.87 47.44
C LEU A 94 28.98 28.35 48.58
N ASP A 95 29.72 27.27 48.37
CA ASP A 95 30.68 26.72 49.34
C ASP A 95 31.79 27.71 49.67
N ALA A 96 32.33 28.40 48.66
CA ALA A 96 33.36 29.42 48.84
C ALA A 96 32.83 30.59 49.68
N LEU A 97 31.61 31.07 49.41
CA LEU A 97 30.96 32.10 50.21
C LEU A 97 30.78 31.66 51.67
N HIS A 98 30.32 30.43 51.88
CA HIS A 98 30.12 29.87 53.21
C HIS A 98 31.42 29.78 54.02
N ARG A 99 32.53 29.47 53.36
CA ARG A 99 33.87 29.47 53.98
C ARG A 99 34.36 30.88 54.29
N ALA A 100 34.08 31.87 53.44
CA ALA A 100 34.47 33.26 53.66
C ALA A 100 33.69 33.95 54.78
N GLN A 101 32.52 33.42 55.14
CA GLN A 101 31.68 33.91 56.23
C GLN A 101 31.97 33.25 57.60
N ARG A 102 32.89 32.29 57.66
CA ARG A 102 33.40 31.67 58.90
C ARG A 102 34.76 32.24 59.25
#